data_AF-A0A7Y6QTP3-F1
#
_entry.id   AF-A0A7Y6QTP3-F1
#
_cell.length_a   1.000
_cell.length_b   1.000
_cell.length_c   1.000
_cell.angle_alpha   90.00
_cell.angle_beta   90.00
_cell.angle_gamma   90.00
#
_symmetry.space_group_name_H-M   'P 1'
#
loop_
_entity.id
_entity.type
_entity.pdbx_description
1 polymer ?
#
loop_
_entity_poly.entity_id
_entity_poly.type
_entity_poly.pdbx_seq_one_letter_code
_entity_poly.pdbx_strand_id
1 'polypeptide(L)'
;MKLKILLALPILLALQSASATTQCPPGAEKCGPNPFYPLIIAFTQVCAEKYPEQAARMQAQLEMLTAEDPAAYAKLKADPKFLKTLEKMRQQVAEMPPDELRQECLGRRDK
;
A
#
# COMPACT_ATOMS: atom_id res chain seq x y z
N MET A 1 -56.55 29.18 22.28
CA MET A 1 -55.44 29.84 21.58
C MET A 1 -54.44 28.79 21.09
N LYS A 2 -54.13 28.85 19.79
CA LYS A 2 -52.85 28.52 19.12
C LYS A 2 -52.22 27.11 19.29
N LEU A 3 -52.56 26.26 18.32
CA LEU A 3 -51.67 25.59 17.36
C LEU A 3 -50.14 25.65 17.60
N LYS A 4 -49.47 24.48 17.52
CA LYS A 4 -48.50 24.17 16.45
C LYS A 4 -48.08 22.69 16.48
N ILE A 5 -48.62 21.94 15.51
CA ILE A 5 -48.02 20.73 14.94
C ILE A 5 -46.82 21.18 14.08
N LEU A 6 -45.73 20.41 14.08
CA LEU A 6 -44.96 19.99 12.89
C LEU A 6 -43.73 19.21 13.39
N LEU A 7 -43.71 17.88 13.28
CA LEU A 7 -43.33 17.07 12.10
C LEU A 7 -41.85 17.14 11.73
N ALA A 8 -41.35 15.94 11.45
CA ALA A 8 -40.13 15.61 10.74
C ALA A 8 -38.82 15.81 11.52
N LEU A 9 -38.48 14.81 12.32
CA LEU A 9 -37.09 14.43 12.51
C LEU A 9 -36.60 13.89 11.16
N PRO A 10 -35.71 14.58 10.43
CA PRO A 10 -35.12 13.97 9.25
C PRO A 10 -34.16 12.90 9.77
N ILE A 11 -34.56 11.65 9.57
CA ILE A 11 -33.65 10.50 9.53
C ILE A 11 -32.69 10.81 8.38
N LEU A 12 -31.61 11.51 8.69
CA LEU A 12 -30.51 11.72 7.77
C LEU A 12 -29.78 10.39 7.65
N LEU A 13 -30.19 9.67 6.61
CA LEU A 13 -29.47 8.66 5.86
C LEU A 13 -28.21 8.15 6.54
N ALA A 14 -28.37 6.98 7.17
CA ALA A 14 -27.32 5.99 7.13
C ALA A 14 -26.85 5.81 5.68
N LEU A 15 -25.54 5.62 5.55
CA LEU A 15 -24.91 4.77 4.56
C LEU A 15 -25.44 4.94 3.14
N GLN A 16 -24.70 5.68 2.32
CA GLN A 16 -24.24 5.11 1.07
C GLN A 16 -23.16 6.00 0.43
N SER A 17 -22.10 5.32 0.00
CA SER A 17 -21.20 5.78 -1.07
C SER A 17 -20.07 6.72 -0.68
N ALA A 18 -19.09 6.17 0.03
CA ALA A 18 -17.70 6.47 -0.29
C ALA A 18 -16.88 5.20 -0.12
N SER A 19 -16.95 4.35 -1.14
CA SER A 19 -15.96 3.33 -1.39
C SER A 19 -14.60 4.01 -1.51
N ALA A 20 -13.79 3.95 -0.45
CA ALA A 20 -12.38 4.22 -0.55
C ALA A 20 -11.68 3.43 0.55
N THR A 21 -10.91 2.46 0.10
CA THR A 21 -9.81 1.77 0.76
C THR A 21 -8.72 2.76 1.21
N THR A 22 -9.07 3.79 1.97
CA THR A 22 -8.13 4.84 2.38
C THR A 22 -7.81 4.66 3.86
N GLN A 23 -6.60 4.18 4.12
CA GLN A 23 -5.99 4.01 5.45
C GLN A 23 -5.71 5.35 6.15
N CYS A 24 -6.55 6.36 5.93
CA CYS A 24 -6.35 7.71 6.42
C CYS A 24 -7.46 8.04 7.41
N PRO A 25 -7.13 8.26 8.70
CA PRO A 25 -8.14 8.65 9.66
C PRO A 25 -8.77 9.99 9.27
N PRO A 26 -10.07 10.19 9.54
CA PRO A 26 -10.74 11.45 9.25
C PRO A 26 -10.06 12.60 10.01
N GLY A 27 -9.68 13.65 9.27
CA GLY A 27 -8.99 14.83 9.83
C GLY A 27 -7.48 14.89 9.57
N ALA A 28 -6.87 13.89 8.92
CA ALA A 28 -5.47 13.98 8.50
C ALA A 28 -5.33 14.88 7.25
N GLU A 29 -4.59 15.99 7.35
CA GLU A 29 -4.28 16.87 6.20
C GLU A 29 -3.43 16.17 5.13
N LYS A 30 -2.66 15.15 5.52
CA LYS A 30 -1.87 14.30 4.62
C LYS A 30 -1.90 12.87 5.13
N CYS A 31 -2.28 11.94 4.27
CA CYS A 31 -1.98 10.53 4.50
C CYS A 31 -0.46 10.37 4.51
N GLY A 32 0.10 9.79 5.57
CA GLY A 32 1.51 9.40 5.58
C GLY A 32 1.81 8.40 4.45
N PRO A 33 3.09 8.15 4.13
CA PRO A 33 3.42 7.17 3.12
C PRO A 33 2.88 5.79 3.50
N ASN A 34 2.57 4.98 2.49
CA ASN A 34 2.00 3.64 2.69
C ASN A 34 2.84 2.84 3.69
N PRO A 35 2.27 2.37 4.82
CA PRO A 35 3.02 1.67 5.86
C PRO A 35 3.63 0.35 5.37
N PHE A 36 3.13 -0.20 4.26
CA PHE A 36 3.63 -1.44 3.66
C PHE A 36 4.77 -1.23 2.66
N TYR A 37 5.24 0.01 2.42
CA TYR A 37 6.34 0.26 1.50
C TYR A 37 7.59 -0.60 1.74
N PRO A 38 8.09 -0.79 2.97
CA PRO A 38 9.26 -1.64 3.20
C PRO A 38 9.06 -3.07 2.67
N LEU A 39 7.86 -3.63 2.84
CA LEU A 39 7.54 -4.99 2.41
C LEU A 39 7.42 -5.08 0.89
N ILE A 40 6.66 -4.17 0.28
CA ILE A 40 6.46 -4.15 -1.18
C ILE A 40 7.81 -3.99 -1.89
N ILE A 41 8.63 -3.02 -1.45
CA ILE A 41 9.95 -2.77 -2.03
C ILE A 41 10.88 -3.96 -1.83
N ALA A 42 10.86 -4.59 -0.65
CA ALA A 42 11.66 -5.79 -0.40
C ALA A 42 11.30 -6.92 -1.37
N PHE A 43 10.01 -7.21 -1.56
CA PHE A 43 9.54 -8.19 -2.54
C PHE A 43 10.00 -7.85 -3.96
N THR A 44 9.77 -6.62 -4.41
CA THR A 44 10.18 -6.16 -5.74
C THR A 44 11.68 -6.35 -5.96
N GLN A 45 12.53 -5.98 -4.99
CA GLN A 45 13.97 -6.11 -5.10
C GLN A 45 14.43 -7.57 -5.11
N VAL A 46 13.93 -8.40 -4.18
CA VAL A 46 14.29 -9.82 -4.13
C VAL A 46 13.81 -10.54 -5.40
N CYS A 47 12.60 -10.24 -5.88
CA CYS A 47 12.08 -10.81 -7.12
C CYS A 47 12.92 -10.41 -8.34
N ALA A 48 13.33 -9.14 -8.46
CA ALA A 48 14.18 -8.68 -9.56
C ALA A 48 15.58 -9.32 -9.52
N GLU A 49 16.12 -9.58 -8.33
CA GLU A 49 17.43 -10.24 -8.14
C GLU A 49 17.36 -11.74 -8.47
N LYS A 50 16.28 -12.43 -8.06
CA LYS A 50 16.11 -13.88 -8.25
C LYS A 50 15.56 -14.25 -9.63
N TYR A 51 14.75 -13.38 -10.23
CA TYR A 51 14.09 -13.58 -11.52
C TYR A 51 14.30 -12.34 -12.40
N PRO A 52 15.50 -12.16 -12.99
CA PRO A 52 15.85 -10.98 -13.77
C PRO A 52 14.90 -10.71 -14.95
N GLU A 53 14.25 -11.75 -15.48
CA GLU A 53 13.23 -11.62 -16.51
C GLU A 53 12.01 -10.78 -16.08
N GLN A 54 11.76 -10.64 -14.77
CA GLN A 54 10.71 -9.79 -14.23
C GLN A 54 11.22 -8.42 -13.77
N ALA A 55 12.53 -8.16 -13.77
CA ALA A 55 13.11 -6.95 -13.18
C ALA A 55 12.49 -5.66 -13.74
N ALA A 56 12.28 -5.59 -15.06
CA ALA A 56 11.65 -4.44 -15.71
C ALA A 56 10.20 -4.22 -15.27
N ARG A 57 9.41 -5.30 -15.16
CA ARG A 57 8.03 -5.24 -14.66
C ARG A 57 7.99 -4.81 -13.19
N MET A 58 8.85 -5.40 -12.37
CA MET A 58 8.96 -5.10 -10.93
C MET A 58 9.33 -3.64 -10.71
N GLN A 59 10.30 -3.12 -11.47
CA GLN A 59 10.69 -1.71 -11.44
C GLN A 59 9.52 -0.79 -11.84
N ALA A 60 8.79 -1.11 -12.91
CA ALA A 60 7.63 -0.33 -13.33
C ALA A 60 6.51 -0.29 -12.26
N GLN A 61 6.27 -1.40 -11.56
CA GLN A 61 5.29 -1.44 -10.46
C GLN A 61 5.71 -0.53 -9.29
N LEU A 62 7.00 -0.54 -8.94
CA LEU A 62 7.53 0.35 -7.90
C LEU A 62 7.45 1.82 -8.31
N GLU A 63 7.73 2.13 -9.58
CA GLU A 63 7.60 3.49 -10.11
C GLU A 63 6.16 3.98 -10.06
N MET A 64 5.18 3.18 -10.49
CA MET A 64 3.76 3.53 -10.38
C MET A 64 3.35 3.80 -8.93
N LEU A 65 3.78 2.95 -8.00
CA LEU A 65 3.47 3.07 -6.58
C LEU A 65 4.08 4.32 -5.93
N THR A 66 5.21 4.80 -6.44
CA THR A 66 5.94 5.94 -5.88
C THR A 66 5.69 7.24 -6.64
N ALA A 67 5.02 7.17 -7.79
CA ALA A 67 4.60 8.34 -8.57
C ALA A 67 3.51 9.17 -7.89
N GLU A 68 2.74 8.57 -6.98
CA GLU A 68 1.68 9.26 -6.22
C GLU A 68 2.25 10.33 -5.27
N ASP A 69 3.40 10.06 -4.64
CA ASP A 69 4.13 11.04 -3.81
C ASP A 69 5.65 10.78 -3.86
N PRO A 70 6.34 11.23 -4.94
CA PRO A 70 7.76 10.96 -5.12
C PRO A 70 8.62 11.67 -4.07
N ALA A 71 8.15 12.78 -3.50
CA ALA A 71 8.87 13.53 -2.48
C ALA A 71 8.84 12.80 -1.12
N ALA A 72 7.70 12.23 -0.73
CA ALA A 72 7.62 11.38 0.45
C ALA A 72 8.47 10.12 0.29
N TYR A 73 8.46 9.51 -0.89
CA TYR A 73 9.31 8.35 -1.16
C TYR A 73 10.82 8.68 -1.11
N ALA A 74 11.23 9.82 -1.66
CA ALA A 74 12.62 10.28 -1.57
C ALA A 74 13.06 10.48 -0.11
N LYS A 75 12.19 11.06 0.74
CA LYS A 75 12.45 11.20 2.19
C LYS A 75 12.57 9.84 2.88
N LEU A 76 11.70 8.89 2.57
CA LEU A 76 11.76 7.53 3.12
C LEU A 76 13.07 6.83 2.77
N LYS A 77 13.53 6.94 1.51
CA LYS A 77 14.81 6.36 1.08
C LYS A 77 16.03 6.93 1.82
N ALA A 78 15.92 8.14 2.35
CA ALA A 78 16.98 8.77 3.14
C ALA A 78 16.87 8.47 4.65
N ASP A 79 15.77 7.87 5.13
CA ASP A 79 15.56 7.59 6.54
C ASP A 79 16.29 6.30 6.97
N PRO A 80 17.27 6.37 7.91
CA PRO A 80 17.99 5.19 8.40
C PRO A 80 17.08 4.12 9.03
N LYS A 81 15.98 4.53 9.69
CA LYS A 81 15.02 3.60 10.29
C LYS A 81 14.27 2.83 9.22
N PHE A 82 13.89 3.51 8.14
CA PHE A 82 13.28 2.89 6.98
C PHE A 82 14.24 1.89 6.34
N LEU A 83 15.49 2.29 6.07
CA LEU A 83 16.50 1.41 5.49
C LEU A 83 16.75 0.16 6.33
N LYS A 84 16.84 0.29 7.66
CA LYS A 84 16.97 -0.86 8.57
C LYS A 84 15.76 -1.79 8.50
N THR A 85 14.56 -1.22 8.38
CA THR A 85 13.33 -2.00 8.26
C THR A 85 13.27 -2.70 6.91
N LEU A 86 13.62 -2.01 5.83
CA LEU A 86 13.68 -2.57 4.48
C LEU A 86 14.64 -3.75 4.41
N GLU A 87 15.85 -3.63 4.98
CA GLU A 87 16.81 -4.72 5.00
C GLU A 87 16.28 -5.95 5.76
N LYS A 88 15.62 -5.72 6.91
CA LYS A 88 14.94 -6.81 7.63
C LYS A 88 13.88 -7.48 6.75
N MET A 89 13.06 -6.71 6.04
CA MET A 89 12.04 -7.27 5.16
C MET A 89 12.65 -8.05 4.00
N ARG A 90 13.75 -7.56 3.40
CA ARG A 90 14.49 -8.28 2.35
C ARG A 90 14.96 -9.64 2.83
N GLN A 91 15.51 -9.72 4.04
CA GLN A 91 15.95 -10.98 4.64
C GLN A 91 14.77 -11.94 4.82
N GLN A 92 13.65 -11.45 5.36
CA GLN A 92 12.45 -12.26 5.54
C GLN A 92 11.86 -12.79 4.22
N VAL A 93 11.86 -11.97 3.17
CA VAL A 93 11.42 -12.41 1.82
C VAL A 93 12.40 -13.43 1.25
N ALA A 94 13.71 -13.24 1.44
CA ALA A 94 14.72 -14.18 0.97
C ALA A 94 14.68 -15.54 1.71
N GLU A 95 14.12 -15.58 2.91
CA GLU A 95 13.88 -16.79 3.71
C GLU A 95 12.60 -17.54 3.32
N MET A 96 11.74 -16.96 2.46
CA MET A 96 10.53 -17.64 2.00
C MET A 96 10.87 -18.95 1.27
N PRO A 97 10.00 -19.98 1.36
CA PRO A 97 10.15 -21.20 0.58
C PRO A 97 10.32 -20.88 -0.92
N PRO A 98 11.27 -21.50 -1.63
CA PRO A 98 11.56 -21.15 -3.02
C PRO A 98 10.35 -21.19 -3.96
N ASP A 99 9.43 -22.14 -3.74
CA ASP A 99 8.22 -22.26 -4.55
C ASP A 99 7.21 -21.15 -4.26
N GLU A 100 7.07 -20.73 -3.01
CA GLU A 100 6.22 -19.60 -2.62
C GLU A 100 6.78 -18.30 -3.20
N LEU A 101 8.08 -18.06 -3.02
CA LEU A 101 8.75 -16.89 -3.58
C LEU A 101 8.60 -16.85 -5.11
N ARG A 102 8.74 -18.00 -5.78
CA ARG A 102 8.52 -18.11 -7.22
C ARG A 102 7.10 -17.74 -7.63
N GLN A 103 6.09 -18.20 -6.89
CA GLN A 103 4.69 -17.89 -7.17
C GLN A 103 4.39 -16.40 -6.99
N GLU A 104 4.91 -15.79 -5.93
CA GLU A 104 4.76 -14.36 -5.69
C GLU A 104 5.47 -13.53 -6.78
N CYS A 105 6.69 -13.90 -7.17
CA CYS A 105 7.48 -13.16 -8.15
C CYS A 105 7.00 -13.34 -9.60
N LEU A 106 6.57 -14.54 -9.98
CA LEU A 106 6.19 -14.87 -11.36
C LEU A 106 4.67 -14.86 -11.59
N GLY A 107 3.88 -14.73 -10.52
CA GLY A 107 2.44 -14.97 -10.52
C GLY A 107 2.12 -16.47 -10.43
N ARG A 108 0.94 -16.80 -9.92
CA ARG A 108 0.44 -18.18 -10.01
C ARG A 108 0.33 -18.55 -11.49
N ARG A 109 1.02 -19.62 -11.88
CA ARG A 109 0.62 -20.36 -13.08
C ARG A 109 -0.66 -21.09 -12.70
N ASP A 110 -1.80 -20.45 -12.94
CA ASP A 110 -3.07 -21.16 -12.90
C ASP A 110 -2.92 -22.37 -13.83
N LYS A 111 -2.99 -23.57 -13.23
CA LYS A 111 -3.01 -24.85 -13.92
C LYS A 111 -4.44 -25.18 -14.29
#